data_AF-A0A2D9I6W4-F1
#
_entry.id   AF-A0A2D9I6W4-F1
#
_cell.length_a   1.000
_cell.length_b   1.000
_cell.length_c   1.000
_cell.angle_alpha   90.00
_cell.angle_beta   90.00
_cell.angle_gamma   90.00
#
_symmetry.space_group_name_H-M   'P 1'
#
loop_
_entity.id
_entity.type
_entity.pdbx_description
1 polymer ?
#
loop_
_entity_poly.entity_id
_entity_poly.type
_entity_poly.pdbx_seq_one_letter_code
_entity_poly.pdbx_strand_id
1 'polypeptide(L)'
;MKVHLTIVLLFFTGFLFSQDIQEKIIEGYIRNNNNLSIEGIHVLNNTNGEATITNSDGRFKIRASLKDEIVFSGIQFARKKIIVNEELYDAILLNIFLDEFVNELDEVIVTSSGLSGNILDDMRNSGISDQYNFDDVGIPGFTG
;
A
#
# COMPACT_ATOMS: atom_id res chain seq x y z
N MET A 1 6.42 -64.10 -6.96
CA MET A 1 7.08 -62.81 -6.62
C MET A 1 6.35 -61.58 -7.16
N LYS A 2 5.97 -61.53 -8.46
CA LYS A 2 5.29 -60.35 -9.04
C LYS A 2 3.96 -59.99 -8.35
N VAL A 3 3.09 -60.97 -8.10
CA VAL A 3 1.77 -60.76 -7.44
C VAL A 3 1.89 -60.28 -5.99
N HIS A 4 2.89 -60.75 -5.24
CA HIS A 4 3.10 -60.31 -3.85
C HIS A 4 3.59 -58.86 -3.79
N LEU A 5 4.42 -58.44 -4.75
CA LEU A 5 4.86 -57.05 -4.88
C LEU A 5 3.67 -56.12 -5.19
N THR A 6 2.73 -56.55 -6.05
CA THR A 6 1.53 -55.76 -6.38
C THR A 6 0.59 -55.60 -5.19
N ILE A 7 0.45 -56.63 -4.34
CA ILE A 7 -0.40 -56.57 -3.14
C ILE A 7 0.19 -55.63 -2.08
N VAL A 8 1.51 -55.63 -1.89
CA VAL A 8 2.20 -54.70 -0.98
C VAL A 8 2.05 -53.25 -1.45
N LEU A 9 2.13 -53.00 -2.76
CA LEU A 9 1.94 -51.67 -3.33
C LEU A 9 0.48 -51.17 -3.13
N LEU A 10 -0.51 -52.06 -3.21
CA LEU A 10 -1.92 -51.72 -3.00
C LEU A 10 -2.19 -51.25 -1.55
N PHE A 11 -1.58 -51.91 -0.55
CA PHE A 11 -1.73 -51.53 0.86
C PHE A 11 -1.06 -50.20 1.22
N PHE A 12 -0.07 -49.75 0.45
CA PHE A 12 0.63 -48.49 0.71
C PHE A 12 -0.20 -47.25 0.36
N THR A 13 -1.19 -47.38 -0.52
CA THR A 13 -2.08 -46.27 -0.93
C THR A 13 -3.08 -45.85 0.14
N GLY A 14 -3.30 -46.69 1.18
CA GLY A 14 -4.21 -46.40 2.28
C GLY A 14 -3.70 -45.38 3.31
N PHE A 15 -2.43 -44.96 3.22
CA PHE A 15 -1.81 -44.00 4.15
C PHE A 15 -1.73 -42.57 3.61
N LEU A 16 -2.43 -42.27 2.51
CA LEU A 16 -2.53 -40.90 2.00
C LEU A 16 -3.53 -40.11 2.84
N PHE A 17 -3.08 -39.57 3.97
CA PHE A 17 -3.79 -38.51 4.67
C PHE A 17 -3.52 -37.19 3.96
N SER A 18 -4.58 -36.49 3.56
CA SER A 18 -4.48 -35.08 3.16
C SER A 18 -4.13 -34.24 4.39
N GLN A 19 -3.29 -33.21 4.23
CA GLN A 19 -3.04 -32.26 5.30
C GLN A 19 -4.26 -31.33 5.41
N ASP A 20 -5.12 -31.59 6.39
CA ASP A 20 -6.18 -30.65 6.76
C ASP A 20 -5.52 -29.44 7.43
N ILE A 21 -5.32 -28.37 6.67
CA ILE A 21 -4.93 -27.07 7.23
C ILE A 21 -6.12 -26.62 8.08
N GLN A 22 -5.90 -26.52 9.39
CA GLN A 22 -6.94 -26.11 10.33
C GLN A 22 -7.17 -24.60 10.22
N GLU A 23 -8.00 -24.22 9.25
CA GLU A 23 -8.42 -22.82 9.06
C GLU A 23 -9.58 -22.48 9.99
N LYS A 24 -9.55 -21.29 10.59
CA LYS A 24 -10.64 -20.73 11.39
C LYS A 24 -11.16 -19.45 10.75
N ILE A 25 -12.45 -19.19 10.88
CA ILE A 25 -13.04 -17.90 10.51
C ILE A 25 -12.70 -16.88 11.59
N ILE A 26 -11.89 -15.89 11.22
CA ILE A 26 -11.59 -14.72 12.04
C ILE A 26 -12.58 -13.63 11.67
N GLU A 27 -13.26 -13.09 12.69
CA GLU A 27 -14.21 -12.00 12.55
C GLU A 27 -13.72 -10.77 13.30
N GLY A 28 -13.98 -9.58 12.76
CA GLY A 28 -13.54 -8.34 13.39
C GLY A 28 -14.14 -7.09 12.79
N TYR A 29 -13.78 -5.96 13.38
CA TYR A 29 -14.13 -4.62 12.93
C TYR A 29 -12.87 -3.82 12.61
N ILE A 30 -12.96 -3.01 11.56
CA ILE A 30 -11.93 -2.05 11.17
C ILE A 30 -12.41 -0.65 11.51
N ARG A 31 -11.57 0.10 12.22
CA ARG A 31 -11.86 1.48 12.65
C ARG A 31 -10.69 2.41 12.36
N ASN A 32 -10.96 3.70 12.26
CA ASN A 32 -9.90 4.72 12.24
C ASN A 32 -9.47 5.11 13.66
N ASN A 33 -8.47 5.98 13.77
CA ASN A 33 -7.98 6.53 15.05
C ASN A 33 -9.05 7.31 15.83
N ASN A 34 -10.11 7.79 15.15
CA ASN A 34 -11.27 8.44 15.76
C ASN A 34 -12.39 7.45 16.15
N ASN A 35 -12.12 6.14 16.11
CA ASN A 35 -13.04 5.06 16.43
C ASN A 35 -14.29 4.98 15.53
N LEU A 36 -14.22 5.54 14.32
CA LEU A 36 -15.24 5.41 13.29
C LEU A 36 -15.03 4.12 12.50
N SER A 37 -16.11 3.39 12.22
CA SER A 37 -16.07 2.20 11.35
C SER A 37 -15.74 2.59 9.91
N ILE A 38 -14.93 1.78 9.24
CA ILE A 38 -14.50 2.02 7.86
C ILE A 38 -15.00 0.92 6.93
N GLU A 39 -15.78 1.29 5.93
CA GLU A 39 -16.25 0.42 4.84
C GLU A 39 -15.24 0.35 3.68
N GLY A 40 -15.28 -0.73 2.90
CA GLY A 40 -14.54 -0.84 1.64
C GLY A 40 -13.04 -1.12 1.79
N ILE A 41 -12.61 -1.61 2.96
CA ILE A 41 -11.23 -2.04 3.17
C ILE A 41 -11.05 -3.46 2.66
N HIS A 42 -10.02 -3.67 1.85
CA HIS A 42 -9.61 -4.99 1.39
C HIS A 42 -8.85 -5.70 2.50
N VAL A 43 -9.30 -6.90 2.84
CA VAL A 43 -8.66 -7.80 3.80
C VAL A 43 -8.20 -9.03 3.03
N LEU A 44 -6.90 -9.23 2.94
CA LEU A 44 -6.27 -10.29 2.18
C LEU A 44 -5.42 -11.16 3.11
N ASN A 45 -5.66 -12.46 3.13
CA ASN A 45 -4.72 -13.41 3.69
C ASN A 45 -3.67 -13.75 2.62
N ASN A 46 -2.44 -13.34 2.86
CA ASN A 46 -1.33 -13.48 1.92
C ASN A 46 -0.84 -14.94 1.81
N THR A 47 -1.13 -15.80 2.80
CA THR A 47 -0.71 -17.21 2.78
C THR A 47 -1.63 -18.06 1.90
N ASN A 48 -2.96 -18.00 2.12
CA ASN A 48 -3.93 -18.85 1.42
C ASN A 48 -4.60 -18.13 0.23
N GLY A 49 -4.37 -16.82 0.06
CA GLY A 49 -4.95 -16.02 -1.03
C GLY A 49 -6.43 -15.66 -0.85
N GLU A 50 -7.03 -15.97 0.31
CA GLU A 50 -8.41 -15.60 0.59
C GLU A 50 -8.51 -14.07 0.77
N ALA A 51 -9.52 -13.46 0.17
CA ALA A 51 -9.75 -12.03 0.25
C ALA A 51 -11.22 -11.72 0.54
N THR A 52 -11.44 -10.67 1.32
CA THR A 52 -12.77 -10.14 1.65
C THR A 52 -12.73 -8.62 1.70
N ILE A 53 -13.90 -7.99 1.79
CA ILE A 53 -14.05 -6.53 1.88
C ILE A 53 -14.92 -6.21 3.10
N THR A 54 -14.60 -5.15 3.84
CA THR A 54 -15.44 -4.70 4.95
C THR A 54 -16.80 -4.18 4.50
N ASN A 55 -17.84 -4.46 5.29
CA ASN A 55 -19.18 -3.92 5.07
C ASN A 55 -19.33 -2.48 5.61
N SER A 56 -20.55 -1.92 5.51
CA SER A 56 -20.92 -0.59 6.02
C SER A 56 -20.65 -0.35 7.51
N ASP A 57 -20.68 -1.42 8.32
CA ASP A 57 -20.40 -1.36 9.76
C ASP A 57 -18.90 -1.50 10.08
N GLY A 58 -18.05 -1.64 9.04
CA GLY A 58 -16.62 -1.91 9.16
C GLY A 58 -16.29 -3.36 9.54
N ARG A 59 -17.25 -4.28 9.45
CA ARG A 59 -17.09 -5.69 9.82
C ARG A 59 -16.44 -6.48 8.68
N PHE A 60 -15.53 -7.38 9.02
CA PHE A 60 -14.96 -8.38 8.09
C PHE A 60 -15.03 -9.80 8.66
N LYS A 61 -14.97 -10.78 7.75
CA LYS A 61 -14.82 -12.20 8.06
C LYS A 61 -13.88 -12.84 7.05
N ILE A 62 -12.84 -13.49 7.51
CA ILE A 62 -11.82 -14.13 6.66
C ILE A 62 -11.35 -15.45 7.28
N ARG A 63 -11.08 -16.46 6.47
CA ARG A 63 -10.43 -17.69 6.93
C ARG A 63 -8.92 -17.50 6.99
N ALA A 64 -8.35 -17.82 8.14
CA ALA A 64 -6.91 -17.81 8.33
C ALA A 64 -6.50 -18.92 9.30
N SER A 65 -5.24 -19.33 9.18
CA SER A 65 -4.56 -20.27 10.06
C SER A 65 -3.59 -19.54 10.99
N LEU A 66 -3.12 -20.24 12.01
CA LEU A 66 -2.05 -19.75 12.86
C LEU A 66 -0.80 -19.42 12.01
N LYS A 67 -0.18 -18.27 12.28
CA LYS A 67 1.00 -17.71 11.57
C LYS A 67 0.73 -17.19 10.16
N ASP A 68 -0.51 -17.09 9.73
CA ASP A 68 -0.83 -16.41 8.48
C ASP A 68 -0.61 -14.90 8.55
N GLU A 69 -0.27 -14.30 7.41
CA GLU A 69 -0.15 -12.85 7.26
C GLU A 69 -1.44 -12.29 6.66
N ILE A 70 -2.18 -11.49 7.44
CA ILE A 70 -3.35 -10.75 6.96
C ILE A 70 -2.95 -9.31 6.65
N VAL A 71 -3.25 -8.88 5.43
CA VAL A 71 -2.96 -7.57 4.89
C VAL A 71 -4.27 -6.80 4.74
N PHE A 72 -4.30 -5.61 5.34
CA PHE A 72 -5.39 -4.67 5.25
C PHE A 72 -4.97 -3.50 4.35
N SER A 73 -5.77 -3.17 3.35
CA SER A 73 -5.48 -2.08 2.43
C SER A 73 -6.72 -1.35 1.97
N GLY A 74 -6.62 -0.03 1.85
CA GLY A 74 -7.64 0.83 1.25
C GLY A 74 -6.98 1.97 0.47
N ILE A 75 -7.73 2.67 -0.37
CA ILE A 75 -7.21 3.78 -1.18
C ILE A 75 -6.73 4.94 -0.29
N GLN A 76 -7.46 5.22 0.79
CA GLN A 76 -7.23 6.35 1.69
C GLN A 76 -6.50 5.97 2.98
N PHE A 77 -6.04 4.71 3.10
CA PHE A 77 -5.49 4.17 4.34
C PHE A 77 -4.14 3.51 4.11
N ALA A 78 -3.26 3.64 5.11
CA ALA A 78 -1.97 2.99 5.09
C ALA A 78 -2.14 1.47 5.14
N ARG A 79 -1.38 0.75 4.32
CA ARG A 79 -1.40 -0.73 4.32
C ARG A 79 -0.88 -1.23 5.67
N LYS A 80 -1.68 -2.05 6.33
CA LYS A 80 -1.31 -2.68 7.61
C LYS A 80 -1.19 -4.19 7.43
N LYS A 81 -0.15 -4.78 7.99
CA LYS A 81 0.08 -6.22 7.98
C LYS A 81 0.06 -6.75 9.40
N ILE A 82 -0.63 -7.85 9.63
CA ILE A 82 -0.76 -8.49 10.93
C ILE A 82 -0.49 -9.99 10.76
N ILE A 83 0.37 -10.53 11.62
CA ILE A 83 0.59 -11.97 11.69
C ILE A 83 -0.37 -12.54 12.73
N VAL A 84 -1.12 -13.58 12.35
CA VAL A 84 -2.04 -14.27 13.25
C VAL A 84 -1.25 -15.04 14.30
N ASN A 85 -1.19 -14.51 15.53
CA ASN A 85 -0.63 -15.21 16.69
C ASN A 85 -1.74 -16.05 17.39
N GLU A 86 -1.37 -16.84 18.41
CA GLU A 86 -2.32 -17.69 19.14
C GLU A 86 -3.42 -16.86 19.81
N GLU A 87 -3.09 -15.70 20.38
CA GLU A 87 -4.05 -14.81 21.04
C GLU A 87 -5.11 -14.25 20.06
N LEU A 88 -4.68 -13.79 18.87
CA LEU A 88 -5.57 -13.28 17.83
C LEU A 88 -6.37 -14.42 17.18
N TYR A 89 -5.78 -15.62 17.08
CA TYR A 89 -6.46 -16.79 16.56
C TYR A 89 -7.57 -17.28 17.50
N ASP A 90 -7.35 -17.22 18.81
CA ASP A 90 -8.33 -17.64 19.82
C ASP A 90 -9.37 -16.55 20.14
N ALA A 91 -9.07 -15.30 19.84
CA ALA A 91 -10.00 -14.18 20.01
C ALA A 91 -11.32 -14.41 19.27
N ILE A 92 -12.43 -14.00 19.90
CA ILE A 92 -13.78 -14.07 19.32
C ILE A 92 -13.97 -12.96 18.28
N LEU A 93 -13.41 -11.78 18.54
CA LEU A 93 -13.60 -10.57 17.75
C LEU A 93 -12.33 -9.73 17.77
N LEU A 94 -11.84 -9.37 16.58
CA LEU A 94 -10.67 -8.49 16.43
C LEU A 94 -11.10 -7.05 16.15
N ASN A 95 -10.43 -6.08 16.80
CA ASN A 95 -10.57 -4.67 16.46
C ASN A 95 -9.26 -4.17 15.86
N ILE A 96 -9.28 -3.83 14.58
CA ILE A 96 -8.11 -3.35 13.84
C ILE A 96 -8.25 -1.86 13.58
N PHE A 97 -7.24 -1.10 14.00
CA PHE A 97 -7.14 0.32 13.71
C PHE A 97 -6.27 0.56 12.48
N LEU A 98 -6.78 1.33 11.51
CA LEU A 98 -6.03 1.77 10.33
C LEU A 98 -5.78 3.27 10.38
N ASP A 99 -4.56 3.63 10.04
CA ASP A 99 -4.13 5.02 9.90
C ASP A 99 -4.50 5.53 8.50
N GLU A 100 -5.02 6.75 8.44
CA GLU A 100 -5.29 7.43 7.18
C GLU A 100 -3.96 7.76 6.49
N PHE A 101 -3.87 7.45 5.19
CA PHE A 101 -2.69 7.75 4.41
C PHE A 101 -2.81 9.17 3.85
N VAL A 102 -2.26 10.14 4.59
CA VAL A 102 -2.12 11.52 4.11
C VAL A 102 -0.81 11.62 3.35
N ASN A 103 -0.88 11.92 2.05
CA ASN A 103 0.31 12.24 1.26
C ASN A 103 0.82 13.61 1.70
N GLU A 104 1.83 13.62 2.56
CA GLU A 104 2.63 14.81 2.82
C GLU A 104 3.58 14.98 1.63
N LEU A 105 3.39 16.06 0.87
CA LEU A 105 4.31 16.41 -0.21
C LEU A 105 5.53 17.09 0.41
N ASP A 106 6.73 16.65 0.00
CA ASP A 106 7.96 17.33 0.40
C ASP A 106 7.90 18.80 0.01
N GLU A 107 8.26 19.69 0.94
CA GLU A 107 8.40 21.11 0.64
C GLU A 107 9.50 21.29 -0.41
N VAL A 108 9.10 21.74 -1.61
CA VAL A 108 10.07 22.14 -2.62
C VAL A 108 10.66 23.47 -2.18
N ILE A 109 11.87 23.44 -1.62
CA ILE A 109 12.68 24.64 -1.41
C ILE A 109 13.03 25.17 -2.80
N VAL A 110 12.24 26.11 -3.29
CA VAL A 110 12.61 26.90 -4.46
C VAL A 110 13.77 27.76 -3.99
N THR A 111 15.01 27.31 -4.22
CA THR A 111 16.15 28.21 -4.17
C THR A 111 15.87 29.28 -5.21
N SER A 112 15.37 30.44 -4.76
CA SER A 112 15.28 31.65 -5.56
C SER A 112 16.61 31.75 -6.28
N SER A 113 16.61 31.51 -7.58
CA SER A 113 17.80 31.33 -8.39
C SER A 113 18.57 32.64 -8.44
N GLY A 114 19.34 32.97 -7.40
CA GLY A 114 20.08 34.23 -7.25
C GLY A 114 19.23 35.50 -7.31
N LEU A 115 17.89 35.41 -7.35
CA LEU A 115 17.01 36.57 -7.51
C LEU A 115 16.93 37.32 -6.18
N SER A 116 17.48 38.53 -6.19
CA SER A 116 17.43 39.51 -5.10
C SER A 116 16.04 40.08 -4.86
N GLY A 117 15.12 39.90 -5.82
CA GLY A 117 13.77 40.47 -5.79
C GLY A 117 13.72 41.90 -6.32
N ASN A 118 14.87 42.48 -6.69
CA ASN A 118 14.97 43.73 -7.43
C ASN A 118 15.31 43.42 -8.89
N ILE A 119 14.36 43.71 -9.78
CA ILE A 119 14.47 43.46 -11.22
C ILE A 119 15.77 44.04 -11.81
N LEU A 120 16.20 45.21 -11.34
CA LEU A 120 17.40 45.88 -11.85
C LEU A 120 18.69 45.15 -11.44
N ASP A 121 18.74 44.64 -10.21
CA ASP A 121 19.91 43.93 -9.69
C ASP A 121 19.97 42.50 -10.24
N ASP A 122 18.82 41.88 -10.48
CA ASP A 122 18.70 40.55 -11.07
C ASP A 122 19.05 40.54 -12.56
N MET A 123 18.66 41.58 -13.31
CA MET A 123 19.10 41.76 -14.70
C MET A 123 20.61 41.89 -14.82
N ARG A 124 21.26 42.63 -13.91
CA ARG A 124 22.72 42.82 -13.91
C ARG A 124 23.47 41.52 -13.58
N ASN A 125 22.91 40.70 -12.71
CA ASN A 125 23.51 39.43 -12.29
C ASN A 125 23.11 38.24 -13.19
N SER A 126 22.32 38.46 -14.24
CA SER A 126 21.82 37.41 -15.16
C SER A 126 22.88 36.86 -16.12
N GLY A 127 24.07 37.48 -16.20
CA GLY A 127 25.13 37.06 -17.11
C GLY A 127 24.89 37.40 -18.59
N ILE A 128 23.85 38.18 -18.90
CA ILE A 128 23.58 38.69 -20.25
C ILE A 128 24.49 39.90 -20.48
N SER A 129 25.57 39.72 -21.25
CA SER A 129 26.56 40.79 -21.52
C SER A 129 26.12 41.75 -22.62
N ASP A 130 25.21 41.33 -23.50
CA ASP A 130 24.94 42.03 -24.75
C ASP A 130 23.51 42.55 -24.76
N GLN A 131 23.37 43.88 -24.87
CA GLN A 131 22.08 44.49 -25.17
C GLN A 131 21.70 44.15 -26.61
N TYR A 132 20.72 43.27 -26.79
CA TYR A 132 20.08 43.07 -28.09
C TYR A 132 19.30 44.33 -28.46
N ASN A 133 19.67 44.95 -29.58
CA ASN A 133 18.92 46.05 -30.17
C ASN A 133 17.93 45.52 -31.22
N PHE A 134 16.94 46.33 -31.60
CA PHE A 134 15.95 45.97 -32.62
C PHE A 134 16.61 45.54 -33.94
N ASP A 135 17.74 46.15 -34.28
CA ASP A 135 18.53 45.86 -35.48
C ASP A 135 19.11 44.43 -35.47
N ASP A 136 19.47 43.89 -34.29
CA ASP A 136 20.07 42.56 -34.15
C ASP A 136 19.06 41.43 -34.42
N VAL A 137 17.76 41.75 -34.35
CA VAL A 137 16.65 40.82 -34.61
C VAL A 137 15.91 41.14 -35.91
N GLY A 138 16.47 42.02 -36.75
CA GLY A 138 15.91 42.39 -38.05
C GLY A 138 14.61 43.20 -37.96
N ILE A 139 14.35 43.85 -36.81
CA ILE A 139 13.18 44.71 -36.61
C ILE A 139 13.63 46.16 -36.86
N PRO A 140 13.09 46.87 -37.85
CA PRO A 140 13.48 48.25 -38.12
C PRO A 140 13.07 49.17 -36.96
N GLY A 141 14.05 49.81 -36.31
CA GLY A 141 13.89 50.74 -35.20
C GLY A 141 14.30 52.18 -35.55
N PHE A 142 13.89 53.15 -34.72
CA PHE A 142 14.32 54.54 -34.87
C PHE A 142 15.73 54.74 -34.30
N THR A 143 16.70 55.16 -35.13
CA THR A 143 18.13 55.26 -34.79
C THR A 143 18.59 56.67 -34.38
N GLY A 144 17.66 57.50 -33.89
CA GLY A 144 17.90 58.92 -33.58
C GLY A 144 18.56 59.15 -32.23
#